data_AF-A0A3R6V972-F1
#
_entry.id   AF-A0A3R6V972-F1
#
_cell.length_a   1.000
_cell.length_b   1.000
_cell.length_c   1.000
_cell.angle_alpha   90.00
_cell.angle_beta   90.00
_cell.angle_gamma   90.00
#
_symmetry.space_group_name_H-M   'P 1'
#
loop_
_entity.id
_entity.type
_entity.pdbx_description
1 polymer ?
#
loop_
_entity_poly.entity_id
_entity_poly.type
_entity_poly.pdbx_seq_one_letter_code
_entity_poly.pdbx_strand_id
1 'polypeptide(L)'
;MVKNSDKLLKVYIIILFYSSILKMFFGRWATLIADMALIGLIVYYVACTGGKLKIKKAQEKYFWVIFLIQVISIAEIFHTNINNRLYSIIEYRKSYFQMLILLVFLLYLDQTNLDISKWLKYIGYLGMPIVLYGIKQFLFWGKIDDIFAGMNDADFWTLHYGGHVRSISIFSGPFHYGMFCILIFAIFFYLFLEERKKRYFCLSLFAAFGCYCSITRTNLVCLIVAAIIFLGEFYIHDYRKNAITIKMMFIVLAALVIGLAIIGVIPILSGDNMLGRMLGSILNSTSDTRFTQRFITWKDAITYIVANPIWGWGMGSAGDTLSKYNISNVYVTSHSMYLKVIMETGIIGGLLYIILPVWTLFATRRKLDYRLRGLSYSIIACVLINGMVGSTISTFPSITLFWILLALIIAKEYSNENAK
;
A
#
# COMPACT_ATOMS: atom_id res chain seq x y z
N MET A 1 -30.70 4.21 1.31
CA MET A 1 -29.48 3.52 1.76
C MET A 1 -29.41 2.21 0.99
N VAL A 2 -28.25 1.82 0.46
CA VAL A 2 -28.14 0.57 -0.31
C VAL A 2 -28.37 -0.61 0.62
N LYS A 3 -29.35 -1.48 0.33
CA LYS A 3 -29.59 -2.68 1.14
C LYS A 3 -28.36 -3.59 1.07
N ASN A 4 -28.01 -4.23 2.18
CA ASN A 4 -26.88 -5.17 2.27
C ASN A 4 -25.49 -4.58 1.92
N SER A 5 -25.30 -3.27 2.10
CA SER A 5 -24.04 -2.57 1.79
C SER A 5 -22.81 -3.26 2.40
N ASP A 6 -22.87 -3.59 3.70
CA ASP A 6 -21.81 -4.29 4.41
C ASP A 6 -21.43 -5.63 3.77
N LYS A 7 -22.43 -6.41 3.33
CA LYS A 7 -22.21 -7.73 2.72
C LYS A 7 -21.50 -7.57 1.38
N LEU A 8 -21.93 -6.60 0.56
CA LEU A 8 -21.32 -6.32 -0.74
C LEU A 8 -19.86 -5.89 -0.61
N LEU A 9 -19.57 -4.95 0.30
CA LEU A 9 -18.20 -4.51 0.56
C LEU A 9 -17.31 -5.65 1.08
N LYS A 10 -17.83 -6.52 1.95
CA LYS A 10 -17.10 -7.71 2.44
C LYS A 10 -16.77 -8.69 1.32
N VAL A 11 -17.74 -8.99 0.45
CA VAL A 11 -17.52 -9.83 -0.73
C VAL A 11 -16.46 -9.22 -1.64
N TYR A 12 -16.47 -7.90 -1.85
CA TYR A 12 -15.44 -7.22 -2.61
C TYR A 12 -14.04 -7.40 -1.99
N ILE A 13 -13.88 -7.29 -0.68
CA ILE A 13 -12.57 -7.50 -0.02
C ILE A 13 -12.06 -8.94 -0.26
N ILE A 14 -12.94 -9.95 -0.23
CA ILE A 14 -12.57 -11.34 -0.58
C ILE A 14 -12.06 -11.40 -2.01
N ILE A 15 -12.81 -10.85 -2.96
CA ILE A 15 -12.41 -10.81 -4.37
C ILE A 15 -11.07 -10.10 -4.53
N LEU A 16 -10.89 -8.93 -3.90
CA LEU A 16 -9.67 -8.14 -3.94
C LEU A 16 -8.46 -8.96 -3.47
N PHE A 17 -8.55 -9.57 -2.28
CA PHE A 17 -7.45 -10.28 -1.64
C PHE A 17 -7.06 -11.54 -2.42
N TYR A 18 -8.04 -12.28 -2.95
CA TYR A 18 -7.81 -13.60 -3.52
C TYR A 18 -7.85 -13.63 -5.06
N SER A 19 -8.13 -12.51 -5.73
CA SER A 19 -8.11 -12.41 -7.20
C SER A 19 -6.78 -12.84 -7.82
N SER A 20 -5.66 -12.69 -7.11
CA SER A 20 -4.37 -13.13 -7.63
C SER A 20 -4.19 -14.66 -7.63
N ILE A 21 -4.92 -15.41 -6.78
CA ILE A 21 -4.94 -16.88 -6.84
C ILE A 21 -5.55 -17.35 -8.16
N LEU A 22 -6.58 -16.63 -8.63
CA LEU A 22 -7.26 -16.94 -9.88
C LEU A 22 -6.35 -16.83 -11.11
N LYS A 23 -5.18 -16.20 -10.99
CA LYS A 23 -4.16 -16.19 -12.06
C LYS A 23 -3.72 -17.60 -12.45
N MET A 24 -3.76 -18.56 -11.52
CA MET A 24 -3.41 -19.95 -11.80
C MET A 24 -4.35 -20.59 -12.82
N PHE A 25 -5.60 -20.13 -12.89
CA PHE A 25 -6.63 -20.74 -13.73
C PHE A 25 -6.96 -19.89 -14.97
N PHE A 26 -6.96 -18.56 -14.82
CA PHE A 26 -7.41 -17.62 -15.85
C PHE A 26 -6.29 -16.70 -16.36
N GLY A 27 -5.04 -16.96 -15.95
CA GLY A 27 -3.88 -16.16 -16.34
C GLY A 27 -3.88 -14.74 -15.75
N ARG A 28 -3.03 -13.87 -16.30
CA ARG A 28 -2.75 -12.53 -15.75
C ARG A 28 -3.98 -11.62 -15.66
N TRP A 29 -4.98 -11.86 -16.52
CA TRP A 29 -6.23 -11.11 -16.57
C TRP A 29 -7.17 -11.41 -15.40
N ALA A 30 -6.94 -12.46 -14.62
CA ALA A 30 -7.78 -12.82 -13.48
C ALA A 30 -7.96 -11.68 -12.47
N THR A 31 -6.95 -10.82 -12.31
CA THR A 31 -7.01 -9.65 -11.42
C THR A 31 -8.07 -8.61 -11.83
N LEU A 32 -8.53 -8.62 -13.09
CA LEU A 32 -9.61 -7.73 -13.55
C LEU A 32 -10.94 -8.01 -12.86
N ILE A 33 -11.12 -9.19 -12.27
CA ILE A 33 -12.36 -9.52 -11.55
C ILE A 33 -12.59 -8.57 -10.36
N ALA A 34 -11.52 -8.10 -9.71
CA ALA A 34 -11.61 -7.11 -8.64
C ALA A 34 -12.05 -5.75 -9.20
N ASP A 35 -11.57 -5.37 -10.39
CA ASP A 35 -11.95 -4.12 -11.02
C ASP A 35 -13.39 -4.15 -11.53
N MET A 36 -13.82 -5.28 -12.10
CA MET A 36 -15.21 -5.51 -12.49
C MET A 36 -16.14 -5.47 -11.27
N ALA A 37 -15.73 -6.06 -10.15
CA ALA A 37 -16.48 -5.98 -8.90
C ALA A 37 -16.58 -4.53 -8.39
N LEU A 38 -15.50 -3.74 -8.50
CA LEU A 38 -15.51 -2.32 -8.13
C LEU A 38 -16.47 -1.51 -9.02
N ILE A 39 -16.42 -1.69 -10.34
CA ILE A 39 -17.35 -1.06 -11.28
C ILE A 39 -18.79 -1.49 -10.96
N GLY A 40 -19.00 -2.77 -10.69
CA GLY A 40 -20.30 -3.31 -10.28
C GLY A 40 -20.87 -2.63 -9.02
N LEU A 41 -20.02 -2.37 -8.02
CA LEU A 41 -20.43 -1.61 -6.82
C LEU A 41 -20.81 -0.17 -7.16
N ILE A 42 -20.08 0.49 -8.05
CA ILE A 42 -20.41 1.87 -8.48
C ILE A 42 -21.75 1.88 -9.21
N VAL A 43 -21.92 1.01 -10.21
CA VAL A 43 -23.16 0.91 -11.00
C VAL A 43 -24.35 0.55 -10.12
N TYR A 44 -24.19 -0.42 -9.21
CA TYR A 44 -25.25 -0.83 -8.28
C TYR A 44 -25.68 0.30 -7.34
N TYR A 45 -24.72 1.11 -6.86
CA TYR A 45 -25.02 2.27 -6.04
C TYR A 45 -25.87 3.28 -6.80
N VAL A 46 -25.43 3.65 -8.01
CA VAL A 46 -26.12 4.62 -8.88
C VAL A 46 -27.54 4.15 -9.21
N ALA A 47 -27.71 2.86 -9.51
CA ALA A 47 -29.02 2.26 -9.76
C ALA A 47 -29.93 2.35 -8.52
N CYS A 48 -29.40 2.02 -7.34
CA CYS A 48 -30.15 2.04 -6.07
C CYS A 48 -30.52 3.47 -5.59
N THR A 49 -29.78 4.50 -6.02
CA THR A 49 -30.05 5.89 -5.63
C THR A 49 -30.77 6.71 -6.71
N GLY A 50 -31.14 6.09 -7.84
CA GLY A 50 -31.77 6.77 -8.96
C GLY A 50 -30.89 7.87 -9.56
N GLY A 51 -29.58 7.62 -9.64
CA GLY A 51 -28.60 8.57 -10.17
C GLY A 51 -28.12 9.64 -9.17
N LYS A 52 -28.74 9.75 -8.00
CA LYS A 52 -28.36 10.78 -7.01
C LYS A 52 -27.20 10.30 -6.15
N LEU A 53 -26.02 10.91 -6.31
CA LEU A 53 -24.87 10.71 -5.43
C LEU A 53 -25.14 11.38 -4.08
N LYS A 54 -25.38 10.58 -3.03
CA LYS A 54 -25.62 11.08 -1.68
C LYS A 54 -24.31 11.17 -0.91
N ILE A 55 -23.53 12.20 -1.22
CA ILE A 55 -22.28 12.50 -0.52
C ILE A 55 -22.61 13.39 0.67
N LYS A 56 -22.13 13.03 1.84
CA LYS A 56 -22.28 13.89 3.02
C LYS A 56 -21.40 15.12 2.84
N LYS A 57 -21.89 16.31 3.20
CA LYS A 57 -21.16 17.58 3.10
C LYS A 57 -19.73 17.50 3.66
N ALA A 58 -19.58 16.83 4.79
CA ALA A 58 -18.30 16.65 5.44
C ALA A 58 -17.28 15.89 4.56
N GLN A 59 -17.73 15.02 3.66
CA GLN A 59 -16.94 14.15 2.79
C GLN A 59 -16.75 14.69 1.37
N GLU A 60 -17.44 15.77 1.00
CA GLU A 60 -17.38 16.37 -0.35
C GLU A 60 -15.95 16.69 -0.78
N LYS A 61 -15.12 17.15 0.16
CA LYS A 61 -13.72 17.47 -0.11
C LYS A 61 -12.90 16.27 -0.61
N TYR A 62 -13.12 15.08 -0.03
CA TYR A 62 -12.45 13.84 -0.46
C TYR A 62 -12.98 13.38 -1.81
N PHE A 63 -14.29 13.56 -2.04
CA PHE A 63 -14.91 13.30 -3.33
C PHE A 63 -14.29 14.14 -4.43
N TRP A 64 -14.22 15.46 -4.24
CA TRP A 64 -13.69 16.37 -5.25
C TRP A 64 -12.23 16.10 -5.56
N VAL A 65 -11.40 15.84 -4.55
CA VAL A 65 -9.98 15.52 -4.80
C VAL A 65 -9.85 14.22 -5.59
N ILE A 66 -10.56 13.15 -5.22
CA ILE A 66 -10.48 11.89 -5.96
C ILE A 66 -11.05 12.07 -7.38
N PHE A 67 -12.19 12.73 -7.52
CA PHE A 67 -12.79 13.03 -8.82
C PHE A 67 -11.81 13.76 -9.74
N LEU A 68 -11.18 14.84 -9.25
CA LEU A 68 -10.18 15.59 -10.01
C LEU A 68 -8.97 14.74 -10.40
N ILE A 69 -8.46 13.91 -9.48
CA ILE A 69 -7.38 12.96 -9.81
C ILE A 69 -7.82 12.02 -10.94
N GLN A 70 -9.02 11.42 -10.86
CA GLN A 70 -9.49 10.53 -11.93
C GLN A 70 -9.63 11.27 -13.26
N VAL A 71 -10.19 12.48 -13.27
CA VAL A 71 -10.35 13.29 -14.48
C VAL A 71 -9.00 13.60 -15.12
N ILE A 72 -8.03 14.08 -14.32
CA ILE A 72 -6.67 14.38 -14.80
C ILE A 72 -6.02 13.09 -15.33
N SER A 73 -6.01 12.03 -14.54
CA SER A 73 -5.39 10.76 -14.93
C SER A 73 -6.01 10.15 -16.19
N ILE A 74 -7.32 10.28 -16.40
CA ILE A 74 -7.98 9.83 -17.64
C ILE A 74 -7.61 10.74 -18.82
N ALA A 75 -7.58 12.07 -18.63
CA ALA A 75 -7.17 13.00 -19.68
C ALA A 75 -5.75 12.72 -20.16
N GLU A 76 -4.83 12.41 -19.24
CA GLU A 76 -3.43 12.10 -19.53
C GLU A 76 -3.22 10.79 -20.31
N ILE A 77 -4.23 9.92 -20.44
CA ILE A 77 -4.20 8.77 -21.37
C ILE A 77 -4.15 9.25 -22.83
N PHE A 78 -4.73 10.42 -23.11
CA PHE A 78 -4.81 11.02 -24.44
C PHE A 78 -3.68 12.03 -24.72
N HIS A 79 -2.71 12.15 -23.80
CA HIS A 79 -1.56 13.02 -24.00
C HIS A 79 -0.77 12.62 -25.27
N THR A 80 -0.27 13.60 -26.01
CA THR A 80 0.39 13.39 -27.32
C THR A 80 1.65 12.53 -27.25
N ASN A 81 2.28 12.47 -26.08
CA ASN A 81 3.42 11.60 -25.79
C ASN A 81 3.05 10.09 -25.77
N ILE A 82 1.77 9.75 -25.57
CA ILE A 82 1.32 8.36 -25.43
C ILE A 82 1.10 7.73 -26.81
N ASN A 83 1.92 6.74 -27.13
CA ASN A 83 1.82 5.95 -28.35
C ASN A 83 0.85 4.79 -28.19
N ASN A 84 0.88 4.11 -27.04
CA ASN A 84 0.11 2.90 -26.80
C ASN A 84 -0.95 3.10 -25.71
N ARG A 85 -2.15 3.50 -26.16
CA ARG A 85 -3.28 3.81 -25.28
C ARG A 85 -3.75 2.63 -24.44
N LEU A 86 -3.66 1.40 -24.95
CA LEU A 86 -4.05 0.20 -24.20
C LEU A 86 -3.20 0.04 -22.93
N TYR A 87 -1.87 0.18 -23.06
CA TYR A 87 -0.97 0.04 -21.92
C TYR A 87 -1.02 1.25 -20.99
N SER A 88 -1.33 2.44 -21.51
CA SER A 88 -1.65 3.61 -20.70
C SER A 88 -2.90 3.39 -19.83
N ILE A 89 -3.97 2.77 -20.38
CA ILE A 89 -5.15 2.35 -19.60
C ILE A 89 -4.78 1.33 -18.51
N ILE A 90 -3.87 0.39 -18.80
CA ILE A 90 -3.40 -0.58 -17.81
C ILE A 90 -2.61 0.11 -16.68
N GLU A 91 -1.80 1.13 -16.98
CA GLU A 91 -1.10 1.93 -15.95
C GLU A 91 -2.08 2.74 -15.10
N TYR A 92 -3.07 3.38 -15.73
CA TYR A 92 -4.17 4.05 -15.02
C TYR A 92 -4.87 3.09 -14.06
N ARG A 93 -5.21 1.88 -14.55
CA ARG A 93 -5.86 0.82 -13.78
C ARG A 93 -5.04 0.42 -12.55
N LYS A 94 -3.73 0.24 -12.72
CA LYS A 94 -2.84 -0.19 -11.64
C LYS A 94 -2.64 0.88 -10.57
N SER A 95 -2.70 2.16 -10.95
CA SER A 95 -2.27 3.28 -10.11
C SER A 95 -3.44 4.10 -9.55
N TYR A 96 -4.29 4.63 -10.42
CA TYR A 96 -5.30 5.64 -10.03
C TYR A 96 -6.69 5.05 -9.90
N PHE A 97 -7.07 4.08 -10.75
CA PHE A 97 -8.38 3.44 -10.69
C PHE A 97 -8.65 2.80 -9.31
N GLN A 98 -7.62 2.22 -8.69
CA GLN A 98 -7.73 1.60 -7.35
C GLN A 98 -8.14 2.60 -6.26
N MET A 99 -7.91 3.90 -6.45
CA MET A 99 -8.31 4.95 -5.50
C MET A 99 -9.83 5.10 -5.40
N LEU A 100 -10.59 4.71 -6.43
CA LEU A 100 -12.05 4.78 -6.45
C LEU A 100 -12.69 3.98 -5.31
N ILE A 101 -11.99 2.96 -4.79
CA ILE A 101 -12.51 2.17 -3.68
C ILE A 101 -12.76 3.01 -2.43
N LEU A 102 -11.97 4.07 -2.20
CA LEU A 102 -12.17 4.97 -1.07
C LEU A 102 -13.56 5.60 -1.16
N LEU A 103 -13.92 6.14 -2.33
CA LEU A 103 -15.26 6.72 -2.55
C LEU A 103 -16.36 5.69 -2.37
N VAL A 104 -16.18 4.50 -2.94
CA VAL A 104 -17.18 3.43 -2.80
C VAL A 104 -17.40 3.08 -1.34
N PHE A 105 -16.35 2.94 -0.53
CA PHE A 105 -16.52 2.71 0.90
C PHE A 105 -17.23 3.86 1.60
N LEU A 106 -16.88 5.12 1.33
CA LEU A 106 -17.55 6.27 1.96
C LEU A 106 -19.04 6.36 1.59
N LEU A 107 -19.41 5.97 0.37
CA LEU A 107 -20.80 5.96 -0.11
C LEU A 107 -21.64 4.82 0.48
N TYR A 108 -21.03 3.65 0.71
CA TYR A 108 -21.73 2.44 1.16
C TYR A 108 -21.77 2.28 2.69
N LEU A 109 -20.76 2.77 3.41
CA LEU A 109 -20.66 2.58 4.85
C LEU A 109 -21.73 3.37 5.60
N ASP A 110 -22.42 2.67 6.50
CA ASP A 110 -23.21 3.33 7.53
C ASP A 110 -22.28 3.94 8.58
N GLN A 111 -22.12 5.26 8.54
CA GLN A 111 -21.25 5.98 9.47
C GLN A 111 -21.87 6.14 10.86
N THR A 112 -23.19 6.04 11.02
CA THR A 112 -23.81 6.19 12.34
C THR A 112 -23.52 5.00 13.24
N ASN A 113 -23.47 3.79 12.67
CA ASN A 113 -23.27 2.55 13.41
C ASN A 113 -21.92 1.87 13.10
N LEU A 114 -20.92 2.63 12.66
CA LEU A 114 -19.65 2.07 12.22
C LEU A 114 -18.83 1.51 13.39
N ASP A 115 -18.83 0.18 13.51
CA ASP A 115 -17.89 -0.56 14.35
C ASP A 115 -16.60 -0.83 13.56
N ILE A 116 -15.62 0.04 13.73
CA ILE A 116 -14.32 -0.07 13.06
C ILE A 116 -13.58 -1.35 13.45
N SER A 117 -13.67 -1.78 14.71
CA SER A 117 -12.99 -2.99 15.21
C SER A 117 -13.54 -4.24 14.54
N LYS A 118 -14.84 -4.31 14.24
CA LYS A 118 -15.45 -5.41 13.47
C LYS A 118 -14.92 -5.47 12.04
N TRP A 119 -14.79 -4.33 11.37
CA TRP A 119 -14.21 -4.25 10.02
C TRP A 119 -12.74 -4.64 10.01
N LEU A 120 -11.96 -4.12 10.95
CA LEU A 120 -10.54 -4.41 11.09
C LEU A 120 -10.28 -5.88 11.41
N LYS A 121 -11.09 -6.53 12.24
CA LYS A 121 -11.04 -7.99 12.44
C LYS A 121 -11.30 -8.74 11.13
N TYR A 122 -12.35 -8.36 10.41
CA TYR A 122 -12.72 -9.03 9.17
C TYR A 122 -11.56 -8.97 8.16
N ILE A 123 -11.02 -7.77 7.93
CA ILE A 123 -9.88 -7.54 7.03
C ILE A 123 -8.64 -8.28 7.52
N GLY A 124 -8.30 -8.16 8.80
CA GLY A 124 -7.12 -8.78 9.40
C GLY A 124 -7.16 -10.30 9.30
N TYR A 125 -8.25 -10.94 9.71
CA TYR A 125 -8.40 -12.40 9.64
C TYR A 125 -8.42 -12.91 8.20
N LEU A 126 -9.04 -12.17 7.28
CA LEU A 126 -9.03 -12.50 5.86
C LEU A 126 -7.63 -12.33 5.23
N GLY A 127 -6.81 -11.41 5.75
CA GLY A 127 -5.43 -11.19 5.31
C GLY A 127 -4.43 -12.21 5.86
N MET A 128 -4.68 -12.82 7.02
CA MET A 128 -3.70 -13.72 7.64
C MET A 128 -3.33 -14.97 6.82
N PRO A 129 -4.24 -15.65 6.11
CA PRO A 129 -3.84 -16.74 5.23
C PRO A 129 -2.78 -16.32 4.19
N ILE A 130 -2.86 -15.09 3.69
CA ILE A 130 -1.88 -14.54 2.73
C ILE A 130 -0.52 -14.32 3.41
N VAL A 131 -0.52 -13.78 4.63
CA VAL A 131 0.69 -13.61 5.45
C VAL A 131 1.34 -14.96 5.76
N LEU A 132 0.54 -15.93 6.23
CA LEU A 132 1.05 -17.26 6.57
C LEU A 132 1.57 -18.00 5.34
N TYR A 133 0.93 -17.83 4.17
CA TYR A 133 1.42 -18.40 2.92
C TYR A 133 2.76 -17.80 2.50
N GLY A 134 2.96 -16.49 2.66
CA GLY A 134 4.27 -15.88 2.40
C GLY A 134 5.35 -16.33 3.40
N ILE A 135 5.01 -16.57 4.67
CA ILE A 135 5.93 -17.19 5.63
C ILE A 135 6.27 -18.62 5.19
N LYS A 136 5.27 -19.38 4.74
CA LYS A 136 5.49 -20.72 4.18
C LYS A 136 6.46 -20.67 3.00
N GLN A 137 6.32 -19.72 2.08
CA GLN A 137 7.24 -19.58 0.94
C GLN A 137 8.69 -19.37 1.38
N PHE A 138 8.90 -18.58 2.44
CA PHE A 138 10.23 -18.33 2.97
C PHE A 138 10.88 -19.58 3.57
N LEU A 139 10.10 -20.38 4.30
CA LEU A 139 10.60 -21.56 5.02
C LEU A 139 10.65 -22.81 4.15
N PHE A 140 9.68 -22.97 3.26
CA PHE A 140 9.41 -24.18 2.48
C PHE A 140 8.96 -23.82 1.07
N TRP A 141 9.91 -23.37 0.24
CA TRP A 141 9.66 -23.12 -1.17
C TRP A 141 9.30 -24.43 -1.89
N GLY A 142 8.24 -24.43 -2.70
CA GLY A 142 7.80 -25.61 -3.44
C GLY A 142 7.24 -25.29 -4.82
N LYS A 143 6.85 -26.33 -5.57
CA LYS A 143 6.45 -26.23 -6.98
C LYS A 143 5.33 -25.23 -7.27
N ILE A 144 4.37 -25.08 -6.36
CA ILE A 144 3.28 -24.09 -6.51
C ILE A 144 3.84 -22.66 -6.46
N ASP A 145 4.89 -22.44 -5.67
CA ASP A 145 5.53 -21.13 -5.53
C ASP A 145 6.30 -20.76 -6.81
N ASP A 146 6.93 -21.75 -7.47
CA ASP A 146 7.55 -21.56 -8.80
C ASP A 146 6.52 -21.12 -9.85
N ILE A 147 5.33 -21.72 -9.82
CA ILE A 147 4.23 -21.35 -10.73
C ILE A 147 3.81 -19.89 -10.48
N PHE A 148 3.58 -19.51 -9.22
CA PHE A 148 3.22 -18.12 -8.89
C PHE A 148 4.32 -17.13 -9.26
N ALA A 149 5.58 -17.47 -8.99
CA ALA A 149 6.73 -16.65 -9.34
C ALA A 149 6.84 -16.46 -10.87
N GLY A 150 6.71 -17.55 -11.64
CA GLY A 150 6.77 -17.52 -13.10
C GLY A 150 5.61 -16.77 -13.78
N MET A 151 4.47 -16.63 -13.10
CA MET A 151 3.33 -15.85 -13.62
C MET A 151 3.53 -14.33 -13.51
N ASN A 152 4.46 -13.88 -12.67
CA ASN A 152 4.72 -12.47 -12.43
C ASN A 152 5.64 -11.85 -13.49
N ASP A 153 5.51 -10.55 -13.72
CA ASP A 153 6.39 -9.78 -14.62
C ASP A 153 7.70 -9.32 -13.94
N ALA A 154 7.89 -9.65 -12.65
CA ALA A 154 9.10 -9.29 -11.93
C ALA A 154 10.27 -10.19 -12.37
N ASP A 155 11.41 -9.58 -12.71
CA ASP A 155 12.60 -10.32 -13.12
C ASP A 155 13.07 -11.32 -12.05
N PHE A 156 13.73 -12.39 -12.49
CA PHE A 156 14.31 -13.43 -11.62
C PHE A 156 15.16 -12.85 -10.47
N TRP A 157 15.94 -11.81 -10.77
CA TRP A 157 16.80 -11.08 -9.80
C TRP A 157 16.04 -10.19 -8.82
N THR A 158 14.75 -9.96 -9.05
CA THR A 158 13.85 -9.29 -8.10
C THR A 158 13.38 -10.26 -7.02
N LEU A 159 13.25 -11.54 -7.38
CA LEU A 159 12.81 -12.62 -6.49
C LEU A 159 13.96 -13.14 -5.60
N HIS A 160 15.21 -13.03 -6.04
CA HIS A 160 16.37 -13.51 -5.29
C HIS A 160 17.15 -12.36 -4.64
N TYR A 161 17.55 -12.53 -3.38
CA TYR A 161 18.42 -11.57 -2.69
C TYR A 161 19.28 -12.27 -1.64
N GLY A 162 20.60 -12.05 -1.69
CA GLY A 162 21.54 -12.63 -0.73
C GLY A 162 21.50 -14.16 -0.65
N GLY A 163 21.33 -14.84 -1.80
CA GLY A 163 21.22 -16.30 -1.86
C GLY A 163 19.85 -16.87 -1.45
N HIS A 164 18.90 -16.04 -1.02
CA HIS A 164 17.56 -16.48 -0.61
C HIS A 164 16.47 -16.05 -1.59
N VAL A 165 15.44 -16.89 -1.72
CA VAL A 165 14.21 -16.56 -2.44
C VAL A 165 13.30 -15.73 -1.53
N ARG A 166 12.83 -14.60 -2.04
CA ARG A 166 11.99 -13.66 -1.31
C ARG A 166 10.52 -14.06 -1.42
N SER A 167 9.80 -13.99 -0.31
CA SER A 167 8.37 -14.27 -0.32
C SER A 167 7.58 -13.23 -1.09
N ILE A 168 6.68 -13.71 -1.95
CA ILE A 168 5.73 -12.90 -2.72
C ILE A 168 4.27 -13.16 -2.29
N SER A 169 4.05 -14.21 -1.51
CA SER A 169 2.75 -14.84 -1.27
C SER A 169 2.04 -15.08 -2.61
N ILE A 170 0.88 -14.47 -2.81
CA ILE A 170 0.10 -14.52 -4.05
C ILE A 170 0.24 -13.24 -4.88
N PHE A 171 1.16 -12.33 -4.53
CA PHE A 171 1.27 -11.02 -5.16
C PHE A 171 2.33 -10.98 -6.27
N SER A 172 2.41 -9.84 -6.96
CA SER A 172 3.32 -9.65 -8.09
C SER A 172 4.79 -9.53 -7.72
N GLY A 173 5.11 -9.33 -6.44
CA GLY A 173 6.48 -9.24 -6.00
C GLY A 173 6.62 -9.05 -4.48
N PRO A 174 7.84 -9.15 -3.95
CA PRO A 174 8.05 -9.13 -2.51
C PRO A 174 7.75 -7.76 -1.88
N PHE A 175 7.89 -6.68 -2.66
CA PHE A 175 7.53 -5.34 -2.22
C PHE A 175 6.04 -5.22 -1.88
N HIS A 176 5.16 -5.74 -2.76
CA HIS A 176 3.71 -5.79 -2.54
C HIS A 176 3.35 -6.59 -1.30
N TYR A 177 3.98 -7.76 -1.13
CA TYR A 177 3.77 -8.62 0.03
C TYR A 177 4.21 -7.97 1.34
N GLY A 178 5.41 -7.40 1.40
CA GLY A 178 5.87 -6.71 2.62
C GLY A 178 4.99 -5.52 2.97
N MET A 179 4.53 -4.74 1.97
CA MET A 179 3.58 -3.65 2.21
C MET A 179 2.26 -4.16 2.79
N PHE A 180 1.71 -5.24 2.23
CA PHE A 180 0.51 -5.88 2.75
C PHE A 180 0.70 -6.31 4.22
N CYS A 181 1.81 -6.95 4.53
CA CYS A 181 2.15 -7.38 5.89
C CYS A 181 2.22 -6.23 6.89
N ILE A 182 2.74 -5.05 6.51
CA ILE A 182 2.76 -3.87 7.39
C ILE A 182 1.34 -3.36 7.67
N LEU A 183 0.47 -3.35 6.67
CA LEU A 183 -0.93 -2.95 6.85
C LEU A 183 -1.64 -3.94 7.79
N ILE A 184 -1.46 -5.25 7.61
CA ILE A 184 -2.02 -6.28 8.50
C ILE A 184 -1.42 -6.20 9.92
N PHE A 185 -0.12 -5.90 10.05
CA PHE A 185 0.52 -5.63 11.33
C PHE A 185 -0.18 -4.48 12.04
N ALA A 186 -0.35 -3.33 11.37
CA ALA A 186 -0.97 -2.16 11.96
C ALA A 186 -2.42 -2.44 12.42
N ILE A 187 -3.19 -3.21 11.64
CA ILE A 187 -4.54 -3.66 12.00
C ILE A 187 -4.54 -4.47 13.30
N PHE A 188 -3.75 -5.55 13.36
CA PHE A 188 -3.75 -6.41 14.55
C PHE A 188 -3.12 -5.75 15.76
N PHE A 189 -2.16 -4.86 15.55
CA PHE A 189 -1.57 -4.10 16.62
C PHE A 189 -2.56 -3.10 17.22
N TYR A 190 -3.34 -2.41 16.39
CA TYR A 190 -4.49 -1.62 16.86
C TYR A 190 -5.48 -2.47 17.66
N LEU A 191 -5.91 -3.63 17.15
CA LEU A 191 -6.85 -4.52 17.84
C LEU A 191 -6.28 -5.05 19.16
N PHE A 192 -4.97 -5.27 19.24
CA PHE A 192 -4.29 -5.60 20.50
C PHE A 192 -4.36 -4.44 21.50
N LEU A 193 -4.10 -3.20 21.07
CA LEU A 193 -4.21 -2.04 21.95
C LEU A 193 -5.65 -1.77 22.41
N GLU A 194 -6.62 -2.04 21.54
CA GLU A 194 -8.04 -1.82 21.81
C GLU A 194 -8.63 -2.88 22.74
N GLU A 195 -8.43 -4.16 22.44
CA GLU A 195 -9.05 -5.26 23.19
C GLU A 195 -8.13 -5.94 24.21
N ARG A 196 -6.83 -5.64 24.20
CA ARG A 196 -5.80 -6.24 25.07
C ARG A 196 -5.68 -7.76 24.99
N LYS A 197 -6.24 -8.39 23.94
CA LYS A 197 -6.16 -9.84 23.75
C LYS A 197 -4.81 -10.23 23.15
N LYS A 198 -4.07 -11.10 23.84
CA LYS A 198 -2.75 -11.62 23.42
C LYS A 198 -2.77 -12.22 22.01
N ARG A 199 -3.90 -12.81 21.58
CA ARG A 199 -4.04 -13.35 20.21
C ARG A 199 -3.74 -12.32 19.12
N TYR A 200 -4.19 -11.06 19.28
CA TYR A 200 -3.93 -10.03 18.27
C TYR A 200 -2.47 -9.59 18.27
N PHE A 201 -1.83 -9.59 19.44
CA PHE A 201 -0.39 -9.38 19.52
C PHE A 201 0.37 -10.46 18.76
N CYS A 202 0.05 -11.75 18.97
CA CYS A 202 0.66 -12.85 18.22
C CYS A 202 0.43 -12.73 16.70
N LEU A 203 -0.79 -12.38 16.26
CA LEU A 203 -1.08 -12.17 14.84
C LEU A 203 -0.31 -10.98 14.25
N SER A 204 -0.10 -9.91 15.03
CA SER A 204 0.78 -8.81 14.61
C SER A 204 2.23 -9.28 14.46
N LEU A 205 2.74 -10.15 15.34
CA LEU A 205 4.09 -10.72 15.20
C LEU A 205 4.21 -11.59 13.94
N PHE A 206 3.19 -12.40 13.61
CA PHE A 206 3.18 -13.12 12.34
C PHE A 206 3.19 -12.17 11.14
N ALA A 207 2.45 -11.07 11.17
CA ALA A 207 2.51 -10.06 10.11
C ALA A 207 3.88 -9.38 10.01
N ALA A 208 4.51 -9.06 11.15
CA ALA A 208 5.87 -8.54 11.20
C ALA A 208 6.90 -9.53 10.62
N PHE A 209 6.79 -10.81 10.98
CA PHE A 209 7.64 -11.87 10.42
C PHE A 209 7.38 -12.10 8.94
N GLY A 210 6.12 -12.03 8.50
CA GLY A 210 5.77 -12.06 7.07
C GLY A 210 6.41 -10.90 6.30
N CYS A 211 6.47 -9.69 6.89
CA CYS A 211 7.20 -8.58 6.29
C CYS A 211 8.71 -8.87 6.19
N TYR A 212 9.31 -9.47 7.22
CA TYR A 212 10.71 -9.94 7.21
C TYR A 212 10.97 -10.92 6.07
N CYS A 213 10.09 -11.89 5.86
CA CYS A 213 10.17 -12.88 4.78
C CYS A 213 10.18 -12.25 3.36
N SER A 214 9.69 -11.02 3.21
CA SER A 214 9.79 -10.30 1.92
C SER A 214 11.20 -9.84 1.58
N ILE A 215 12.11 -9.79 2.57
CA ILE A 215 13.48 -9.26 2.49
C ILE A 215 13.53 -7.90 1.76
N THR A 216 12.54 -7.05 2.04
CA THR A 216 12.43 -5.73 1.42
C THR A 216 12.81 -4.66 2.43
N ARG A 217 14.01 -4.08 2.28
CA ARG A 217 14.60 -3.11 3.23
C ARG A 217 13.62 -1.99 3.59
N THR A 218 13.00 -1.37 2.60
CA THR A 218 12.05 -0.27 2.82
C THR A 218 10.81 -0.71 3.60
N ASN A 219 10.28 -1.91 3.34
CA ASN A 219 9.14 -2.43 4.09
C ASN A 219 9.52 -2.66 5.56
N LEU A 220 10.73 -3.13 5.85
CA LEU A 220 11.18 -3.32 7.23
C LEU A 220 11.39 -1.99 7.95
N VAL A 221 11.91 -0.98 7.26
CA VAL A 221 11.95 0.41 7.78
C VAL A 221 10.54 0.91 8.09
N CYS A 222 9.58 0.71 7.17
CA CYS A 222 8.18 1.10 7.39
C CYS A 222 7.55 0.37 8.58
N LEU A 223 7.88 -0.91 8.79
CA LEU A 223 7.41 -1.70 9.94
C LEU A 223 7.93 -1.14 11.26
N ILE A 224 9.21 -0.76 11.31
CA ILE A 224 9.80 -0.09 12.48
C ILE A 224 9.16 1.26 12.71
N VAL A 225 8.98 2.07 11.67
CA VAL A 225 8.32 3.37 11.79
C VAL A 225 6.88 3.21 12.30
N ALA A 226 6.13 2.22 11.82
CA ALA A 226 4.80 1.91 12.34
C ALA A 226 4.84 1.57 13.84
N ALA A 227 5.80 0.72 14.28
CA ALA A 227 5.98 0.39 15.69
C ALA A 227 6.34 1.62 16.54
N ILE A 228 7.22 2.51 16.04
CA ILE A 228 7.59 3.77 16.70
C ILE A 228 6.38 4.71 16.79
N ILE A 229 5.57 4.83 15.74
CA ILE A 229 4.37 5.67 15.74
C ILE A 229 3.38 5.21 16.81
N PHE A 230 3.10 3.90 16.88
CA PHE A 230 2.25 3.38 17.94
C PHE A 230 2.85 3.63 19.33
N LEU A 231 4.17 3.43 19.48
CA LEU A 231 4.87 3.67 20.75
C LEU A 231 4.77 5.14 21.17
N GLY A 232 4.98 6.07 20.25
CA GLY A 232 4.86 7.51 20.49
C GLY A 232 3.44 7.90 20.92
N GLU A 233 2.41 7.51 20.15
CA GLU A 233 1.02 7.81 20.50
C GLU A 233 0.63 7.22 21.87
N PHE A 234 1.09 6.01 22.18
CA PHE A 234 0.80 5.34 23.44
C PHE A 234 1.56 5.95 24.62
N TYR A 235 2.86 6.24 24.46
CA TYR A 235 3.71 6.83 25.48
C TYR A 235 3.20 8.21 25.89
N ILE A 236 2.83 9.05 24.93
CA ILE A 236 2.35 10.41 25.20
C ILE A 236 1.04 10.40 26.00
N HIS A 237 0.13 9.45 25.74
CA HIS A 237 -1.23 9.50 26.27
C HIS A 237 -1.51 8.53 27.43
N ASP A 238 -0.71 7.47 27.62
CA ASP A 238 -1.09 6.35 28.50
C ASP A 238 0.10 5.72 29.26
N TYR A 239 1.25 6.40 29.36
CA TYR A 239 2.48 5.84 29.93
C TYR A 239 2.36 5.35 31.38
N ARG A 240 1.65 6.11 32.22
CA ARG A 240 1.57 5.81 33.67
C ARG A 240 0.65 4.64 34.01
N LYS A 241 -0.34 4.32 33.17
CA LYS A 241 -1.33 3.28 33.48
C LYS A 241 -0.97 1.89 32.92
N ASN A 242 -0.11 1.84 31.90
CA ASN A 242 0.05 0.63 31.08
C ASN A 242 1.52 0.25 30.78
N ALA A 243 2.37 0.27 31.82
CA ALA A 243 3.80 -0.04 31.72
C ALA A 243 4.11 -1.40 31.06
N ILE A 244 3.28 -2.42 31.28
CA ILE A 244 3.45 -3.76 30.66
C ILE A 244 3.31 -3.68 29.14
N THR A 245 2.32 -2.93 28.64
CA THR A 245 2.12 -2.76 27.19
C THR A 245 3.35 -2.11 26.59
N ILE A 246 3.83 -1.01 27.17
CA ILE A 246 5.01 -0.28 26.69
C ILE A 246 6.25 -1.17 26.68
N LYS A 247 6.47 -1.98 27.73
CA LYS A 247 7.56 -2.97 27.75
C LYS A 247 7.45 -3.94 26.57
N MET A 248 6.27 -4.50 26.29
CA MET A 248 6.08 -5.37 25.13
C MET A 248 6.31 -4.63 23.81
N MET A 249 5.93 -3.36 23.70
CA MET A 249 6.18 -2.55 22.50
C MET A 249 7.68 -2.33 22.28
N PHE A 250 8.43 -2.06 23.34
CA PHE A 250 9.90 -2.00 23.27
C PHE A 250 10.53 -3.34 22.90
N ILE A 251 9.99 -4.46 23.39
CA ILE A 251 10.43 -5.80 22.98
C ILE A 251 10.17 -6.02 21.49
N VAL A 252 8.99 -5.66 20.98
CA VAL A 252 8.70 -5.74 19.54
C VAL A 252 9.68 -4.87 18.75
N LEU A 253 9.86 -3.61 19.16
CA LEU A 253 10.78 -2.69 18.49
C LEU A 253 12.21 -3.23 18.48
N ALA A 254 12.70 -3.72 19.62
CA ALA A 254 14.02 -4.33 19.73
C ALA A 254 14.14 -5.56 18.84
N ALA A 255 13.15 -6.45 18.83
CA ALA A 255 13.13 -7.64 17.97
C ALA A 255 13.13 -7.27 16.47
N LEU A 256 12.40 -6.21 16.08
CA LEU A 256 12.40 -5.70 14.71
C LEU A 256 13.76 -5.10 14.30
N VAL A 257 14.38 -4.31 15.19
CA VAL A 257 15.71 -3.72 14.97
C VAL A 257 16.77 -4.82 14.88
N ILE A 258 16.72 -5.81 15.77
CA ILE A 258 17.60 -6.98 15.74
C ILE A 258 17.36 -7.78 14.46
N GLY A 259 16.11 -8.03 14.06
CA GLY A 259 15.78 -8.71 12.80
C GLY A 259 16.33 -7.97 11.57
N LEU A 260 16.25 -6.64 11.56
CA LEU A 260 16.88 -5.81 10.53
C LEU A 260 18.40 -5.96 10.51
N ALA A 261 19.04 -5.91 11.69
CA ALA A 261 20.47 -6.10 11.83
C ALA A 261 20.88 -7.50 11.34
N ILE A 262 20.12 -8.53 11.69
CA ILE A 262 20.31 -9.92 11.27
C ILE A 262 20.20 -10.08 9.75
N ILE A 263 19.24 -9.44 9.06
CA ILE A 263 19.21 -9.44 7.57
C ILE A 263 20.46 -8.79 6.99
N GLY A 264 20.98 -7.74 7.64
CA GLY A 264 22.25 -7.13 7.28
C GLY A 264 23.46 -8.04 7.57
N VAL A 265 23.37 -8.92 8.57
CA VAL A 265 24.47 -9.71 9.14
C VAL A 265 24.53 -11.15 8.63
N ILE A 266 23.42 -11.82 8.33
CA ILE A 266 23.37 -13.21 7.83
C ILE A 266 24.30 -13.42 6.62
N PRO A 267 24.37 -12.51 5.64
CA PRO A 267 25.25 -12.75 4.51
C PRO A 267 26.74 -12.58 4.83
N ILE A 268 27.12 -11.95 5.97
CA ILE A 268 28.51 -11.88 6.46
C ILE A 268 29.04 -13.27 6.83
N LEU A 269 28.17 -14.13 7.40
CA LEU A 269 28.56 -15.46 7.87
C LEU A 269 28.75 -16.46 6.72
N SER A 270 28.19 -16.17 5.54
CA SER A 270 28.36 -16.95 4.30
C SER A 270 29.65 -16.63 3.52
N GLY A 271 30.60 -15.86 4.08
CA GLY A 271 31.87 -15.53 3.44
C GLY A 271 31.79 -14.45 2.35
N ASP A 272 30.59 -13.91 2.11
CA ASP A 272 30.34 -12.80 1.19
C ASP A 272 30.21 -11.52 2.03
N ASN A 273 31.16 -10.58 1.93
CA ASN A 273 31.19 -9.35 2.74
C ASN A 273 30.07 -8.35 2.40
N MET A 274 28.81 -8.75 2.58
CA MET A 274 27.62 -7.99 2.21
C MET A 274 27.31 -6.88 3.20
N LEU A 275 27.63 -7.00 4.50
CA LEU A 275 27.56 -5.85 5.41
C LEU A 275 28.60 -4.79 5.02
N GLY A 276 29.77 -5.21 4.51
CA GLY A 276 30.73 -4.31 3.85
C GLY A 276 30.15 -3.67 2.59
N ARG A 277 29.38 -4.40 1.77
CA ARG A 277 28.66 -3.85 0.59
C ARG A 277 27.40 -3.06 0.96
N MET A 278 26.79 -3.28 2.12
CA MET A 278 25.55 -2.65 2.56
C MET A 278 25.84 -1.39 3.37
N LEU A 279 26.79 -1.44 4.30
CA LEU A 279 27.43 -0.25 4.86
C LEU A 279 28.17 0.50 3.76
N GLY A 280 28.80 -0.19 2.81
CA GLY A 280 29.31 0.41 1.57
C GLY A 280 28.20 1.02 0.71
N SER A 281 27.03 0.42 0.56
CA SER A 281 25.89 1.00 -0.20
C SER A 281 25.29 2.23 0.51
N ILE A 282 25.35 2.28 1.84
CA ILE A 282 24.84 3.39 2.66
C ILE A 282 25.88 4.51 2.82
N LEU A 283 27.16 4.17 2.99
CA LEU A 283 28.28 5.10 3.21
C LEU A 283 28.99 5.48 1.90
N ASN A 284 29.00 4.60 0.91
CA ASN A 284 29.43 4.80 -0.48
C ASN A 284 28.25 4.50 -1.43
N SER A 285 27.22 5.35 -1.40
CA SER A 285 26.03 5.31 -2.26
C SER A 285 26.31 5.29 -3.77
N THR A 286 27.57 5.47 -4.16
CA THR A 286 28.11 5.36 -5.52
C THR A 286 28.41 3.93 -5.99
N SER A 287 28.49 2.94 -5.08
CA SER A 287 28.95 1.57 -5.37
C SER A 287 27.86 0.50 -5.52
N ASP A 288 26.61 0.77 -5.11
CA ASP A 288 25.47 -0.13 -5.33
C ASP A 288 24.79 0.23 -6.66
N THR A 289 25.02 -0.59 -7.69
CA THR A 289 24.53 -0.33 -9.05
C THR A 289 23.03 -0.11 -9.13
N ARG A 290 22.22 -0.76 -8.26
CA ARG A 290 20.76 -0.56 -8.22
C ARG A 290 20.37 0.79 -7.62
N PHE A 291 21.14 1.31 -6.66
CA PHE A 291 20.88 2.59 -6.03
C PHE A 291 21.44 3.75 -6.87
N THR A 292 22.64 3.60 -7.43
CA THR A 292 23.24 4.56 -8.37
C THR A 292 22.38 4.75 -9.62
N GLN A 293 21.79 3.68 -10.18
CA GLN A 293 20.86 3.79 -11.31
C GLN A 293 19.56 4.56 -10.97
N ARG A 294 19.13 4.57 -9.70
CA ARG A 294 17.97 5.37 -9.28
C ARG A 294 18.26 6.85 -9.32
N PHE A 295 19.45 7.29 -8.90
CA PHE A 295 19.79 8.71 -8.99
C PHE A 295 19.83 9.23 -10.44
N ILE A 296 20.31 8.40 -11.36
CA ILE A 296 20.31 8.71 -12.80
C ILE A 296 18.85 8.87 -13.27
N THR A 297 18.02 7.85 -13.06
CA THR A 297 16.60 7.90 -13.46
C THR A 297 15.80 8.99 -12.75
N TRP A 298 16.17 9.39 -11.53
CA TRP A 298 15.58 10.53 -10.84
C TRP A 298 15.97 11.85 -11.48
N LYS A 299 17.24 12.02 -11.85
CA LYS A 299 17.71 13.20 -12.57
C LYS A 299 17.01 13.34 -13.93
N ASP A 300 16.85 12.23 -14.64
CA ASP A 300 16.13 12.20 -15.92
C ASP A 300 14.65 12.54 -15.72
N ALA A 301 14.01 11.96 -14.69
CA ALA A 301 12.62 12.26 -14.35
C ALA A 301 12.43 13.73 -14.02
N ILE A 302 13.33 14.33 -13.23
CA ILE A 302 13.29 15.76 -12.91
C ILE A 302 13.46 16.60 -14.18
N THR A 303 14.36 16.22 -15.09
CA THR A 303 14.57 16.92 -16.36
C THR A 303 13.29 16.94 -17.19
N TYR A 304 12.59 15.81 -17.30
CA TYR A 304 11.30 15.75 -17.97
C TYR A 304 10.23 16.55 -17.23
N ILE A 305 10.11 16.41 -15.91
CA ILE A 305 9.13 17.16 -15.11
C ILE A 305 9.30 18.66 -15.31
N VAL A 306 10.53 19.18 -15.32
CA VAL A 306 10.79 20.61 -15.56
C VAL A 306 10.36 21.04 -16.96
N ALA A 307 10.48 20.17 -17.96
CA ALA A 307 10.07 20.45 -19.33
C ALA A 307 8.55 20.44 -19.54
N ASN A 308 7.77 19.71 -18.73
CA ASN A 308 6.30 19.76 -18.75
C ASN A 308 5.71 19.64 -17.32
N PRO A 309 5.77 20.73 -16.53
CA PRO A 309 5.55 20.65 -15.08
C PRO A 309 4.08 20.61 -14.66
N ILE A 310 3.18 21.20 -15.45
CA ILE A 310 1.78 21.39 -15.05
C ILE A 310 0.97 20.11 -15.25
N TRP A 311 1.07 19.52 -16.45
CA TRP A 311 0.26 18.36 -16.87
C TRP A 311 1.07 17.06 -16.90
N GLY A 312 2.39 17.14 -16.93
CA GLY A 312 3.26 15.97 -17.01
C GLY A 312 3.42 15.49 -18.45
N TRP A 313 3.70 14.21 -18.61
CA TRP A 313 4.05 13.55 -19.87
C TRP A 313 3.06 12.47 -20.28
N GLY A 314 1.88 12.43 -19.66
CA GLY A 314 0.88 11.41 -19.94
C GLY A 314 0.98 10.16 -19.08
N MET A 315 -0.13 9.45 -19.01
CA MET A 315 -0.32 8.25 -18.21
C MET A 315 0.53 7.09 -18.73
N GLY A 316 1.42 6.56 -17.90
CA GLY A 316 2.37 5.51 -18.25
C GLY A 316 3.76 6.01 -18.67
N SER A 317 3.98 7.33 -18.73
CA SER A 317 5.31 7.91 -18.99
C SER A 317 6.34 7.61 -17.90
N ALA A 318 5.90 7.24 -16.69
CA ALA A 318 6.79 6.75 -15.64
C ALA A 318 7.36 5.34 -15.92
N GLY A 319 6.99 4.71 -17.04
CA GLY A 319 7.72 3.60 -17.63
C GLY A 319 8.03 2.46 -16.68
N ASP A 320 7.10 2.10 -15.78
CA ASP A 320 7.23 0.98 -14.84
C ASP A 320 7.35 -0.37 -15.62
N THR A 321 6.86 -1.48 -15.08
CA THR A 321 6.91 -2.83 -15.69
C THR A 321 6.41 -2.96 -17.14
N LEU A 322 5.88 -1.89 -17.73
CA LEU A 322 5.30 -1.84 -19.06
C LEU A 322 6.16 -1.05 -20.09
N SER A 323 7.34 -0.54 -19.76
CA SER A 323 8.21 0.21 -20.69
C SER A 323 8.52 -0.54 -22.00
N LYS A 324 8.66 -1.87 -21.93
CA LYS A 324 8.85 -2.76 -23.09
C LYS A 324 7.74 -2.72 -24.15
N TYR A 325 6.59 -2.13 -23.84
CA TYR A 325 5.44 -2.05 -24.75
C TYR A 325 5.31 -0.71 -25.47
N ASN A 326 6.38 0.10 -25.46
CA ASN A 326 6.46 1.40 -26.13
C ASN A 326 5.25 2.30 -25.79
N ILE A 327 4.97 2.47 -24.48
CA ILE A 327 3.79 3.21 -24.02
C ILE A 327 3.83 4.66 -24.46
N SER A 328 5.00 5.29 -24.35
CA SER A 328 5.21 6.70 -24.64
C SER A 328 6.57 6.96 -25.27
N ASN A 329 6.68 8.06 -26.03
CA ASN A 329 7.94 8.46 -26.66
C ASN A 329 8.98 8.91 -25.63
N VAL A 330 8.54 9.70 -24.66
CA VAL A 330 9.30 10.14 -23.50
C VAL A 330 8.85 9.30 -22.31
N TYR A 331 9.78 8.54 -21.72
CA TYR A 331 9.52 7.79 -20.50
C TYR A 331 10.78 7.65 -19.63
N VAL A 332 10.58 7.49 -18.30
CA VAL A 332 11.64 7.08 -17.38
C VAL A 332 11.09 6.34 -16.17
N THR A 333 11.70 5.19 -15.86
CA THR A 333 11.37 4.39 -14.68
C THR A 333 11.92 5.05 -13.41
N SER A 334 11.11 5.88 -12.77
CA SER A 334 11.57 6.70 -11.66
C SER A 334 11.77 5.95 -10.34
N HIS A 335 11.22 4.74 -10.17
CA HIS A 335 11.28 3.98 -8.91
C HIS A 335 10.91 4.81 -7.66
N SER A 336 10.05 5.82 -7.82
CA SER A 336 9.57 6.71 -6.78
C SER A 336 8.13 7.07 -7.12
N MET A 337 7.21 6.80 -6.22
CA MET A 337 5.80 7.14 -6.37
C MET A 337 5.62 8.64 -6.66
N TYR A 338 6.40 9.50 -6.00
CA TYR A 338 6.29 10.95 -6.16
C TYR A 338 6.68 11.39 -7.57
N LEU A 339 7.84 10.94 -8.03
CA LEU A 339 8.31 11.25 -9.38
C LEU A 339 7.40 10.63 -10.43
N LYS A 340 6.91 9.40 -10.22
CA LYS A 340 5.91 8.76 -11.09
C LYS A 340 4.66 9.61 -11.25
N VAL A 341 4.01 9.98 -10.13
CA VAL A 341 2.74 10.73 -10.20
C VAL A 341 2.94 12.09 -10.87
N ILE A 342 4.00 12.82 -10.52
CA ILE A 342 4.28 14.12 -11.15
C ILE A 342 4.65 13.96 -12.62
N MET A 343 5.38 12.91 -12.99
CA MET A 343 5.70 12.65 -14.39
C MET A 343 4.44 12.32 -15.20
N GLU A 344 3.50 11.57 -14.65
CA GLU A 344 2.29 11.14 -15.38
C GLU A 344 1.16 12.16 -15.39
N THR A 345 1.06 13.01 -14.35
CA THR A 345 -0.10 13.89 -14.13
C THR A 345 0.27 15.33 -13.78
N GLY A 346 1.56 15.66 -13.84
CA GLY A 346 2.11 16.95 -13.49
C GLY A 346 2.03 17.27 -12.00
N ILE A 347 2.46 18.47 -11.64
CA ILE A 347 2.47 18.92 -10.24
C ILE A 347 1.06 19.03 -9.66
N ILE A 348 0.04 19.30 -10.49
CA ILE A 348 -1.36 19.37 -10.05
C ILE A 348 -1.83 17.99 -9.56
N GLY A 349 -1.65 16.95 -10.38
CA GLY A 349 -1.99 15.59 -9.98
C GLY A 349 -1.15 15.10 -8.79
N GLY A 350 0.14 15.44 -8.77
CA GLY A 350 1.04 15.17 -7.63
C GLY A 350 0.55 15.77 -6.31
N LEU A 351 0.18 17.05 -6.30
CA LEU A 351 -0.33 17.73 -5.10
C LEU A 351 -1.67 17.14 -4.65
N LEU A 352 -2.59 16.88 -5.58
CA LEU A 352 -3.87 16.25 -5.26
C LEU A 352 -3.69 14.84 -4.67
N TYR A 353 -2.72 14.07 -5.16
CA TYR A 353 -2.44 12.75 -4.62
C TYR A 353 -1.93 12.82 -3.16
N ILE A 354 -1.03 13.78 -2.85
CA ILE A 354 -0.45 13.93 -1.51
C ILE A 354 -1.37 14.61 -0.51
N ILE A 355 -2.27 15.49 -0.97
CA ILE A 355 -3.17 16.22 -0.06
C ILE A 355 -4.13 15.28 0.67
N LEU A 356 -4.55 14.15 0.05
CA LEU A 356 -5.46 13.18 0.67
C LEU A 356 -4.90 12.55 1.97
N PRO A 357 -3.73 11.88 1.96
CA PRO A 357 -3.15 11.33 3.17
C PRO A 357 -2.78 12.44 4.17
N VAL A 358 -2.21 13.55 3.71
CA VAL A 358 -1.80 14.67 4.58
C VAL A 358 -3.00 15.28 5.31
N TRP A 359 -4.10 15.54 4.61
CA TRP A 359 -5.32 16.05 5.22
C TRP A 359 -5.86 15.08 6.26
N THR A 360 -5.86 13.78 5.95
CA THR A 360 -6.30 12.76 6.89
C THR A 360 -5.45 12.74 8.16
N LEU A 361 -4.13 12.95 8.08
CA LEU A 361 -3.27 13.09 9.27
C LEU A 361 -3.74 14.24 10.19
N PHE A 362 -4.00 15.41 9.62
CA PHE A 362 -4.45 16.57 10.40
C PHE A 362 -5.85 16.41 10.97
N ALA A 363 -6.76 15.81 10.19
CA ALA A 363 -8.15 15.61 10.58
C ALA A 363 -8.27 14.59 11.73
N THR A 364 -7.52 13.48 11.64
CA THR A 364 -7.52 12.42 12.66
C THR A 364 -6.90 12.86 13.99
N ARG A 365 -5.91 13.76 13.97
CA ARG A 365 -5.26 14.28 15.19
C ARG A 365 -6.23 14.85 16.21
N ARG A 366 -7.28 15.52 15.75
CA ARG A 366 -8.24 16.24 16.61
C ARG A 366 -9.45 15.41 17.02
N LYS A 367 -9.81 14.38 16.24
CA LYS A 367 -11.12 13.73 16.31
C LYS A 367 -11.10 12.25 16.67
N LEU A 368 -9.95 11.59 16.57
CA LEU A 368 -9.79 10.17 16.87
C LEU A 368 -9.00 9.95 18.16
N ASP A 369 -9.26 8.83 18.82
CA ASP A 369 -8.47 8.38 19.95
C ASP A 369 -7.02 8.02 19.53
N TYR A 370 -6.10 8.01 20.48
CA TYR A 370 -4.67 7.80 20.24
C TYR A 370 -4.34 6.44 19.60
N ARG A 371 -5.16 5.40 19.83
CA ARG A 371 -4.93 4.07 19.24
C ARG A 371 -5.26 4.10 17.76
N LEU A 372 -6.41 4.69 17.41
CA LEU A 372 -6.84 4.80 16.01
C LEU A 372 -6.01 5.83 15.24
N ARG A 373 -5.52 6.89 15.90
CA ARG A 373 -4.49 7.77 15.32
C ARG A 373 -3.19 7.02 15.03
N GLY A 374 -2.74 6.16 15.94
CA GLY A 374 -1.58 5.29 15.72
C GLY A 374 -1.75 4.43 14.47
N LEU A 375 -2.93 3.83 14.26
CA LEU A 375 -3.26 3.10 13.03
C LEU A 375 -3.20 4.02 11.80
N SER A 376 -3.87 5.17 11.83
CA SER A 376 -3.91 6.13 10.72
C SER A 376 -2.52 6.59 10.32
N TYR A 377 -1.70 7.00 11.28
CA TYR A 377 -0.35 7.48 11.02
C TYR A 377 0.54 6.36 10.49
N SER A 378 0.40 5.14 11.00
CA SER A 378 1.18 3.98 10.54
C SER A 378 0.88 3.61 9.10
N ILE A 379 -0.39 3.54 8.69
CA ILE A 379 -0.74 3.18 7.30
C ILE A 379 -0.34 4.28 6.31
N ILE A 380 -0.43 5.55 6.70
CA ILE A 380 -0.03 6.69 5.86
C ILE A 380 1.49 6.74 5.75
N ALA A 381 2.22 6.60 6.86
CA ALA A 381 3.68 6.53 6.85
C ALA A 381 4.18 5.37 5.98
N CYS A 382 3.54 4.19 6.05
CA CYS A 382 3.84 3.06 5.19
C CYS A 382 3.82 3.44 3.70
N VAL A 383 2.75 4.09 3.22
CA VAL A 383 2.65 4.51 1.81
C VAL A 383 3.67 5.57 1.45
N LEU A 384 3.82 6.60 2.29
CA LEU A 384 4.70 7.73 2.00
C LEU A 384 6.18 7.32 1.98
N ILE A 385 6.62 6.50 2.93
CA ILE A 385 8.01 6.04 3.03
C ILE A 385 8.31 5.04 1.91
N ASN A 386 7.43 4.05 1.68
CA ASN A 386 7.60 3.14 0.55
C ASN A 386 7.61 3.89 -0.78
N GLY A 387 6.80 4.94 -0.90
CA GLY A 387 6.71 5.79 -2.09
C GLY A 387 8.01 6.52 -2.44
N MET A 388 8.96 6.68 -1.50
CA MET A 388 10.24 7.34 -1.79
C MET A 388 11.14 6.49 -2.70
N VAL A 389 11.01 5.17 -2.64
CA VAL A 389 11.97 4.21 -3.23
C VAL A 389 11.31 3.07 -4.00
N GLY A 390 10.01 3.19 -4.26
CA GLY A 390 9.25 2.32 -5.13
C GLY A 390 7.97 2.97 -5.65
N SER A 391 7.41 2.41 -6.72
CA SER A 391 6.14 2.82 -7.32
C SER A 391 4.95 2.29 -6.50
N THR A 392 4.85 2.72 -5.24
CA THR A 392 3.86 2.25 -4.24
C THR A 392 2.42 2.36 -4.73
N ILE A 393 2.12 3.35 -5.56
CA ILE A 393 0.78 3.53 -6.13
C ILE A 393 0.34 2.35 -7.00
N SER A 394 1.28 1.56 -7.54
CA SER A 394 0.99 0.40 -8.39
C SER A 394 1.05 -0.94 -7.63
N THR A 395 1.02 -0.91 -6.29
CA THR A 395 1.12 -2.12 -5.46
C THR A 395 -0.21 -2.84 -5.25
N PHE A 396 -0.90 -3.20 -6.32
CA PHE A 396 -2.15 -3.96 -6.22
C PHE A 396 -1.92 -5.36 -5.60
N PRO A 397 -2.75 -5.82 -4.64
CA PRO A 397 -3.90 -5.15 -4.02
C PRO A 397 -3.57 -4.37 -2.72
N SER A 398 -2.31 -4.34 -2.29
CA SER A 398 -1.85 -3.66 -1.06
C SER A 398 -2.22 -2.18 -1.02
N ILE A 399 -2.09 -1.46 -2.13
CA ILE A 399 -2.49 -0.05 -2.23
C ILE A 399 -4.02 0.11 -2.10
N THR A 400 -4.81 -0.81 -2.68
CA THR A 400 -6.28 -0.80 -2.56
C THR A 400 -6.70 -1.05 -1.11
N LEU A 401 -6.01 -1.93 -0.38
CA LEU A 401 -6.21 -2.13 1.05
C LEU A 401 -5.92 -0.84 1.84
N PHE A 402 -4.85 -0.11 1.52
CA PHE A 402 -4.59 1.18 2.14
C PHE A 402 -5.77 2.15 1.96
N TRP A 403 -6.31 2.27 0.74
CA TRP A 403 -7.47 3.14 0.48
C TRP A 403 -8.73 2.72 1.25
N ILE A 404 -8.97 1.41 1.41
CA ILE A 404 -10.06 0.88 2.24
C ILE A 404 -9.87 1.27 3.71
N LEU A 405 -8.66 1.10 4.26
CA LEU A 405 -8.37 1.48 5.65
C LEU A 405 -8.51 2.99 5.86
N LEU A 406 -8.05 3.79 4.90
CA LEU A 406 -8.21 5.24 4.93
C LEU A 406 -9.70 5.63 4.92
N ALA A 407 -10.52 4.97 4.09
CA ALA A 407 -11.96 5.19 4.06
C ALA A 407 -12.65 4.87 5.41
N LEU A 408 -12.27 3.78 6.07
CA LEU A 408 -12.80 3.41 7.39
C LEU A 408 -12.45 4.46 8.46
N ILE A 409 -11.22 4.98 8.43
CA ILE A 409 -10.74 6.01 9.35
C ILE A 409 -11.48 7.32 9.12
N ILE A 410 -11.61 7.76 7.87
CA ILE A 410 -12.38 8.96 7.49
C ILE A 410 -13.85 8.80 7.91
N ALA A 411 -14.45 7.63 7.67
CA ALA A 411 -15.82 7.36 8.08
C ALA A 411 -16.01 7.41 9.60
N LYS A 412 -15.03 6.91 10.38
CA LYS A 412 -15.06 6.98 11.84
C LYS A 412 -14.85 8.39 12.38
N GLU A 413 -14.00 9.19 11.73
CA GLU A 413 -13.81 10.61 12.04
C GLU A 413 -15.15 11.37 12.02
N TYR A 414 -15.95 11.18 10.95
CA TYR A 414 -17.24 11.85 10.80
C TYR A 414 -18.34 11.27 11.66
N SER A 415 -18.27 9.98 11.99
CA SER A 415 -19.17 9.36 12.98
C SER A 415 -19.10 10.09 14.32
N ASN A 416 -17.88 10.37 14.80
CA ASN A 416 -17.65 11.06 16.06
C ASN A 416 -18.07 12.55 16.04
N GLU A 417 -18.11 13.17 14.86
CA GLU A 417 -18.54 14.57 14.70
C GLU A 417 -20.06 14.73 14.79
N ASN A 418 -20.84 13.77 14.28
CA ASN A 418 -22.31 13.81 14.39
C ASN A 418 -22.83 13.38 15.78
N ALA A 419 -21.96 12.81 16.63
CA ALA A 419 -22.30 12.40 18.00
C ALA A 419 -22.05 13.49 19.05
N LYS A 420 -21.42 14.61 18.65
CA LYS A 420 -21.26 15.83 19.44
C LYS A 420 -22.28 16.85 18.97
#